data_AF-A0A4V5RJ13-F1
#
_entry.id   AF-A0A4V5RJ13-F1
#
_cell.length_a   1.000
_cell.length_b   1.000
_cell.length_c   1.000
_cell.angle_alpha   90.00
_cell.angle_beta   90.00
_cell.angle_gamma   90.00
#
_symmetry.space_group_name_H-M   'P 1'
#
loop_
_entity.id
_entity.type
_entity.pdbx_description
1 polymer ?
#
loop_
_entity_poly.entity_id
_entity_poly.type
_entity_poly.pdbx_seq_one_letter_code
_entity_poly.pdbx_strand_id
1 'polypeptide(L)'
;SLVSKRKGEESFYDIQKHSIQTRSGFAIDNILEALSSLARESNKQPMDELLLQALLQYSKIMLEAPVEKSHSRVQDVYQGICIYIQENFHRQITRDSIASRFSISSNHLSRMFRQ
;
A
#
# COMPACT_ATOMS: atom_id res chain seq x y z
N SER A 1 -0.79 8.39 -3.59
CA SER A 1 -1.69 9.42 -3.03
C SER A 1 -1.80 10.55 -4.03
N LEU A 2 -3.01 10.99 -4.34
CA LEU A 2 -3.23 12.15 -5.20
C LEU A 2 -3.48 13.37 -4.29
N VAL A 3 -2.66 14.40 -4.40
CA VAL A 3 -2.83 15.65 -3.63
C VAL A 3 -3.08 16.76 -4.63
N SER A 4 -4.23 17.42 -4.53
CA SER A 4 -4.54 18.60 -5.34
C SER A 4 -4.68 19.83 -4.44
N LYS A 5 -4.12 20.94 -4.89
CA LYS A 5 -4.25 22.26 -4.25
C LYS A 5 -4.60 23.25 -5.35
N ARG A 6 -5.74 23.93 -5.27
CA ARG A 6 -6.06 25.02 -6.19
C ARG A 6 -5.39 26.30 -5.70
N LYS A 7 -4.92 27.13 -6.63
CA LYS A 7 -4.27 28.41 -6.32
C LYS A 7 -5.31 29.36 -5.71
N GLY A 8 -5.08 29.79 -4.47
CA GLY A 8 -5.93 30.76 -3.76
C GLY A 8 -6.68 30.20 -2.53
N GLU A 9 -6.56 28.91 -2.25
CA GLU A 9 -7.17 28.32 -1.04
C GLU A 9 -6.17 28.29 0.11
N GLU A 10 -6.57 28.89 1.24
CA GLU A 10 -5.79 28.93 2.49
C GLU A 10 -5.87 27.62 3.28
N SER A 11 -6.90 26.80 3.02
CA SER A 11 -7.16 25.55 3.73
C SER A 11 -6.49 24.35 3.04
N PHE A 12 -5.85 23.49 3.83
CA PHE A 12 -5.34 22.20 3.34
C PHE A 12 -6.50 21.21 3.12
N TYR A 13 -6.51 20.54 1.97
CA TYR A 13 -7.45 19.46 1.69
C TYR A 13 -7.01 18.16 2.34
N ASP A 14 -8.01 17.39 2.80
CA ASP A 14 -7.81 16.06 3.37
C ASP A 14 -7.16 15.15 2.33
N ILE A 15 -6.06 14.51 2.70
CA ILE A 15 -5.35 13.59 1.82
C ILE A 15 -6.11 12.27 1.86
N GLN A 16 -6.73 11.87 0.75
CA GLN A 16 -7.29 10.51 0.64
C GLN A 16 -6.23 9.57 0.08
N LYS A 17 -5.54 8.87 0.98
CA LYS A 17 -4.57 7.84 0.65
C LYS A 17 -5.30 6.50 0.52
N HIS A 18 -5.68 6.19 -0.70
CA HIS A 18 -6.09 4.83 -1.06
C HIS A 18 -4.85 3.93 -0.96
N SER A 19 -4.76 3.15 0.12
CA SER A 19 -3.76 2.09 0.26
C SER A 19 -4.17 0.94 -0.64
N ILE A 20 -3.66 0.92 -1.86
CA ILE A 20 -3.68 -0.29 -2.67
C ILE A 20 -2.64 -1.20 -2.02
N GLN A 21 -3.07 -2.36 -1.50
CA GLN A 21 -2.14 -3.42 -1.15
C GLN A 21 -1.46 -3.87 -2.45
N THR A 22 -0.33 -3.25 -2.78
CA THR A 22 0.66 -3.90 -3.61
C THR A 22 1.12 -5.10 -2.81
N ARG A 23 0.94 -6.30 -3.37
CA ARG A 23 1.53 -7.52 -2.86
C ARG A 23 3.06 -7.39 -3.02
N SER A 24 3.71 -6.57 -2.20
CA SER A 24 5.16 -6.37 -2.21
C SER A 24 5.85 -7.58 -1.58
N GLY A 25 6.95 -8.04 -2.17
CA GLY A 25 7.66 -9.25 -1.75
C GLY A 25 7.26 -10.50 -2.55
N PHE A 26 6.49 -10.34 -3.62
CA PHE A 26 6.14 -11.42 -4.54
C PHE A 26 7.06 -11.40 -5.76
N ALA A 27 7.09 -12.49 -6.53
CA ALA A 27 7.98 -12.64 -7.69
C ALA A 27 7.86 -11.51 -8.72
N ILE A 28 6.72 -10.80 -8.76
CA ILE A 28 6.49 -9.64 -9.62
C ILE A 28 7.53 -8.52 -9.45
N ASP A 29 7.98 -8.25 -8.22
CA ASP A 29 8.96 -7.19 -7.96
C ASP A 29 10.32 -7.55 -8.60
N ASN A 30 10.73 -8.82 -8.48
CA ASN A 30 11.96 -9.32 -9.10
C ASN A 30 11.87 -9.36 -10.64
N ILE A 31 10.70 -9.69 -11.20
CA ILE A 31 10.49 -9.67 -12.65
C ILE A 31 10.60 -8.24 -13.18
N LEU A 32 10.03 -7.26 -12.48
CA LEU A 32 10.12 -5.84 -12.83
C LEU A 32 11.55 -5.31 -12.70
N GLU A 33 12.29 -5.73 -11.68
CA GLU A 33 13.70 -5.39 -11.51
C GLU A 33 14.58 -5.99 -12.63
N ALA A 34 14.33 -7.25 -13.00
CA ALA A 34 15.01 -7.91 -14.11
C ALA A 34 14.73 -7.20 -15.44
N LEU A 35 13.47 -6.85 -15.72
CA LEU A 35 13.09 -6.06 -16.91
C LEU A 35 13.78 -4.68 -16.93
N SER A 36 13.85 -4.02 -15.77
CA SER A 36 14.50 -2.71 -15.63
C SER A 36 16.01 -2.79 -15.87
N SER A 37 16.63 -3.91 -15.48
CA SER A 37 18.04 -4.20 -15.73
C SER A 37 18.27 -4.49 -17.22
N LEU A 38 17.46 -5.39 -17.79
CA LEU A 38 17.54 -5.78 -19.20
C LEU A 38 17.29 -4.60 -20.16
N ALA A 39 16.47 -3.62 -19.76
CA ALA A 39 16.23 -2.43 -20.55
C ALA A 39 17.52 -1.65 -20.88
N ARG A 40 18.55 -1.77 -20.03
CA ARG A 40 19.85 -1.11 -20.20
C ARG A 40 20.82 -1.90 -21.08
N GLU A 41 20.51 -3.14 -21.42
CA GLU A 41 21.38 -4.02 -22.19
C GLU A 41 21.16 -3.88 -23.70
N SER A 42 22.21 -4.14 -24.47
CA SER A 42 22.17 -4.08 -25.94
C SER A 42 21.42 -5.28 -26.54
N ASN A 43 21.59 -6.46 -25.94
CA ASN A 43 20.95 -7.69 -26.39
C ASN A 43 19.85 -8.11 -25.40
N LYS A 44 18.60 -7.86 -25.77
CA LYS A 44 17.43 -8.10 -24.92
C LYS A 44 16.74 -9.43 -25.19
N GLN A 45 16.93 -9.95 -26.40
CA GLN A 45 16.22 -11.11 -26.92
C GLN A 45 16.99 -12.40 -26.60
N PRO A 46 16.31 -13.49 -26.22
CA PRO A 46 14.85 -13.64 -26.06
C PRO A 46 14.34 -13.33 -24.63
N MET A 47 15.21 -12.82 -23.74
CA MET A 47 14.90 -12.66 -22.31
C MET A 47 13.75 -11.68 -22.06
N ASP A 48 13.65 -10.61 -22.85
CA ASP A 48 12.59 -9.61 -22.76
C ASP A 48 11.21 -10.21 -23.00
N GLU A 49 11.07 -11.05 -24.02
CA GLU A 49 9.81 -11.74 -24.32
C GLU A 49 9.42 -12.67 -23.17
N LEU A 50 10.35 -13.48 -22.67
CA LEU A 50 10.10 -14.42 -21.57
C LEU A 50 9.72 -13.70 -20.27
N LEU A 51 10.41 -12.61 -19.94
CA LEU A 51 10.11 -11.81 -18.75
C LEU A 51 8.76 -11.09 -18.86
N LEU A 52 8.40 -10.58 -20.05
CA LEU A 52 7.07 -9.99 -20.29
C LEU A 52 5.96 -11.04 -20.19
N GLN A 53 6.16 -12.23 -20.76
CA GLN A 53 5.21 -13.34 -20.62
C GLN A 53 5.04 -13.76 -19.15
N ALA A 54 6.15 -13.89 -18.41
CA ALA A 54 6.11 -14.17 -16.98
C ALA A 54 5.35 -13.10 -16.20
N LEU A 55 5.59 -11.82 -16.49
CA LEU A 55 4.89 -10.69 -15.86
C LEU A 55 3.39 -10.73 -16.11
N LEU A 56 2.98 -10.94 -17.36
CA LEU A 56 1.56 -11.01 -17.76
C LEU A 56 0.87 -12.20 -17.13
N GLN A 57 1.50 -13.38 -17.17
CA GLN A 57 0.96 -14.60 -16.56
C GLN A 57 0.81 -14.44 -15.05
N TYR A 58 1.80 -13.86 -14.38
CA TYR A 58 1.76 -13.61 -12.95
C TYR A 58 0.65 -12.61 -12.57
N SER A 59 0.51 -11.54 -13.35
CA SER A 59 -0.56 -10.54 -13.18
C SER A 59 -1.94 -11.17 -13.33
N LYS A 60 -2.11 -12.05 -14.33
CA LYS A 60 -3.34 -12.82 -14.53
C LYS A 60 -3.64 -13.72 -13.32
N ILE A 61 -2.67 -14.49 -12.84
CA ILE A 61 -2.82 -15.32 -11.64
C ILE A 61 -3.22 -14.47 -10.44
N MET A 62 -2.64 -13.29 -10.26
CA MET A 62 -3.00 -12.39 -9.16
C MET A 62 -4.43 -11.86 -9.26
N LEU A 63 -4.92 -11.58 -10.46
CA LEU A 63 -6.28 -11.12 -10.72
C LEU A 63 -7.31 -12.24 -10.53
N GLU A 64 -6.95 -13.47 -10.89
CA GLU A 64 -7.79 -14.67 -10.77
C GLU A 64 -7.74 -15.30 -9.38
N ALA A 65 -6.65 -15.08 -8.64
CA ALA A 65 -6.52 -15.56 -7.28
C ALA A 65 -7.60 -14.92 -6.41
N PRO A 66 -8.32 -15.71 -5.59
CA PRO A 66 -9.18 -15.16 -4.55
C PRO A 66 -8.35 -14.16 -3.75
N VAL A 67 -8.91 -12.99 -3.47
CA VAL A 67 -8.35 -12.10 -2.45
C VAL A 67 -8.32 -12.94 -1.18
N GLU A 68 -7.14 -13.47 -0.83
CA GLU A 68 -7.01 -14.29 0.36
C GLU A 68 -7.55 -13.47 1.53
N LYS A 69 -8.69 -13.90 2.07
CA LYS A 69 -9.23 -13.41 3.35
C LYS A 69 -8.38 -13.93 4.52
N SER A 70 -7.06 -13.95 4.35
CA SER A 70 -6.09 -14.33 5.38
C SER A 70 -5.47 -13.08 6.02
N HIS A 71 -6.08 -11.91 5.86
CA HIS A 71 -5.76 -10.80 6.73
C HIS A 71 -6.50 -10.99 8.06
N SER A 72 -5.72 -11.24 9.10
CA SER A 72 -6.17 -11.05 10.47
C SER A 72 -6.82 -9.67 10.55
N ARG A 73 -8.09 -9.62 11.00
CA ARG A 73 -8.82 -8.37 11.23
C ARG A 73 -8.00 -7.32 12.00
N VAL A 74 -7.05 -7.77 12.83
CA VAL A 74 -6.13 -6.91 13.58
C VAL A 74 -5.17 -6.15 12.65
N GLN A 75 -4.68 -6.79 11.59
CA GLN A 75 -3.75 -6.18 10.64
C GLN A 75 -4.42 -5.14 9.75
N ASP A 76 -5.68 -5.36 9.37
CA ASP A 76 -6.49 -4.37 8.66
C ASP A 76 -6.76 -3.14 9.53
N VAL A 77 -7.08 -3.36 10.81
CA VAL A 77 -7.28 -2.27 11.78
C VAL A 77 -5.97 -1.50 11.98
N TYR A 78 -4.84 -2.19 12.13
CA TYR A 78 -3.52 -1.55 12.24
C TYR A 78 -3.21 -0.67 11.02
N GLN A 79 -3.37 -1.23 9.81
CA GLN A 79 -3.12 -0.50 8.57
C GLN A 79 -4.06 0.70 8.43
N GLY A 80 -5.34 0.53 8.76
CA GLY A 80 -6.32 1.61 8.77
C GLY A 80 -5.93 2.74 9.73
N ILE A 81 -5.42 2.42 10.91
CA ILE A 81 -4.93 3.42 11.87
C ILE A 81 -3.70 4.16 11.32
N CYS A 82 -2.75 3.43 10.74
CA CYS A 82 -1.55 4.04 10.13
C CYS A 82 -1.93 5.04 9.03
N ILE A 83 -2.87 4.67 8.16
CA ILE A 83 -3.40 5.56 7.12
C ILE A 83 -4.05 6.79 7.77
N TYR A 84 -4.95 6.59 8.74
CA TYR A 84 -5.63 7.69 9.41
C TYR A 84 -4.66 8.71 10.04
N ILE A 85 -3.62 8.23 10.72
CA ILE A 85 -2.58 9.08 11.30
C ILE A 85 -1.86 9.87 10.20
N GLN A 86 -1.49 9.20 9.10
CA GLN A 86 -0.81 9.84 7.96
C GLN A 86 -1.67 10.88 7.24
N GLU A 87 -2.99 10.72 7.21
CA GLU A 87 -3.91 11.67 6.60
C GLU A 87 -4.18 12.85 7.55
N ASN A 88 -4.23 12.59 8.86
CA ASN A 88 -4.62 13.56 9.89
C ASN A 88 -3.45 14.10 10.72
N PHE A 89 -2.20 13.91 10.28
CA PHE A 89 -1.00 14.38 11.00
C PHE A 89 -0.96 15.90 11.23
N HIS A 90 -1.68 16.64 10.38
CA HIS A 90 -1.82 18.10 10.45
C HIS A 90 -2.80 18.55 11.55
N ARG A 91 -3.55 17.63 12.16
CA ARG A 91 -4.51 17.89 13.25
C ARG A 91 -3.98 17.35 14.57
N GLN A 92 -4.51 17.88 15.68
CA GLN A 92 -4.23 17.33 17.00
C GLN A 92 -4.96 15.98 17.15
N ILE A 93 -4.24 14.90 16.90
CA ILE A 93 -4.71 13.53 17.12
C ILE A 93 -4.16 13.00 18.44
N THR A 94 -5.03 12.37 19.23
CA THR A 94 -4.64 11.71 20.49
C THR A 94 -4.92 10.23 20.40
N ARG A 95 -4.23 9.44 21.23
CA ARG A 95 -4.45 8.00 21.36
C ARG A 95 -5.93 7.65 21.57
N ASP A 96 -6.62 8.40 22.42
CA ASP A 96 -8.03 8.15 22.75
C ASP A 96 -8.96 8.53 21.59
N SER A 97 -8.67 9.60 20.85
CA SER A 97 -9.42 9.98 19.65
C SER A 97 -9.31 8.91 18.55
N ILE A 98 -8.13 8.31 18.38
CA ILE A 98 -7.89 7.22 17.42
C ILE A 98 -8.61 5.95 17.89
N ALA A 99 -8.45 5.58 19.16
CA ALA A 99 -9.08 4.39 19.72
C ALA A 99 -10.62 4.44 19.59
N SER A 100 -11.22 5.60 19.88
CA SER A 100 -12.66 5.83 19.70
C SER A 100 -13.09 5.69 18.24
N ARG A 101 -12.35 6.25 17.28
CA ARG A 101 -12.69 6.19 15.86
C ARG A 101 -12.65 4.77 15.29
N PHE A 102 -11.74 3.93 15.76
CA PHE A 102 -11.58 2.54 15.32
C PHE A 102 -12.36 1.54 16.20
N SER A 103 -13.16 2.02 17.16
CA SER A 103 -13.93 1.19 18.10
C SER A 103 -13.06 0.16 18.85
N ILE A 104 -11.86 0.57 19.26
CA ILE A 104 -10.93 -0.24 20.06
C ILE A 104 -10.56 0.48 21.37
N SER A 105 -9.97 -0.23 22.32
CA SER A 105 -9.45 0.40 23.53
C SER A 105 -8.08 1.03 23.30
N SER A 106 -7.80 2.14 24.00
CA SER A 106 -6.49 2.80 23.95
C SER A 106 -5.34 1.88 24.39
N ASN A 107 -5.62 0.91 25.26
CA ASN A 107 -4.65 -0.13 25.65
C ASN A 107 -4.39 -1.13 24.52
N HIS A 108 -5.42 -1.55 23.79
CA HIS A 108 -5.26 -2.42 22.62
C HIS A 108 -4.45 -1.71 21.54
N LEU A 109 -4.79 -0.45 21.23
CA LEU A 109 -4.03 0.40 20.33
C LEU A 109 -2.55 0.48 20.73
N SER A 110 -2.28 0.73 22.02
CA SER A 110 -0.89 0.82 22.51
C SER A 110 -0.12 -0.50 22.42
N ARG A 111 -0.80 -1.65 22.47
CA ARG A 111 -0.17 -2.97 22.31
C ARG A 111 0.08 -3.27 20.84
N MET A 112 -0.85 -2.91 19.96
CA MET A 112 -0.71 -3.08 18.51
C MET A 112 0.51 -2.37 17.93
N PHE A 113 0.88 -1.19 18.46
CA PHE A 113 2.06 -0.43 18.00
C PHE A 113 3.37 -0.81 18.72
N ARG A 114 3.33 -1.73 19.68
CA ARG A 114 4.51 -2.17 20.45
C ARG A 114 5.08 -3.51 20.01
N GLN A 115 4.33 -4.28 19.22
CA GLN A 115 4.78 -5.52 18.60
C GLN A 115 5.34 -5.24 17.22
#